data_AF-X0ZW03-F1
#
_entry.id   AF-X0ZW03-F1
#
_cell.length_a   1.000
_cell.length_b   1.000
_cell.length_c   1.000
_cell.angle_alpha   90.00
_cell.angle_beta   90.00
_cell.angle_gamma   90.00
#
_symmetry.space_group_name_H-M   'P 1'
#
loop_
_entity.id
_entity.type
_entity.pdbx_description
1 polymer ?
#
loop_
_entity_poly.entity_id
_entity_poly.type
_entity_poly.pdbx_seq_one_letter_code
_entity_poly.pdbx_strand_id
1 'polypeptide(L)'
;MAEKDYNKIFSCPKCGVSGNIYLVKVSGNKIVMKQRCPTHGGRSFTVPLKEKDSYIHLIQENVFRCYKCGQEAEQGFMKVSGPWSLIKSSCQTHGAIVTQKIWSSIYNEISSEGAATPQLTQSQPSQIKTVPSEELKFCPSCGDPLTGVGSFCGTCGSKLD
;
A
#
# COMPACT_ATOMS: atom_id res chain seq x y z
N MET A 1 6.75 -15.42 -22.77
CA MET A 1 6.34 -14.00 -22.72
C MET A 1 7.07 -13.37 -21.56
N ALA A 2 7.85 -12.30 -21.77
CA ALA A 2 8.53 -11.64 -20.66
C ALA A 2 7.48 -11.02 -19.73
N GLU A 3 7.37 -11.53 -18.52
CA GLU A 3 6.50 -10.97 -17.49
C GLU A 3 6.96 -9.54 -17.22
N LYS A 4 6.12 -8.55 -17.56
CA LYS A 4 6.45 -7.15 -17.32
C LYS A 4 6.30 -6.89 -15.84
N ASP A 5 7.42 -6.61 -15.19
CA ASP A 5 7.43 -6.21 -13.79
C ASP A 5 6.92 -4.76 -13.67
N TYR A 6 5.59 -4.62 -13.53
CA TYR A 6 4.95 -3.31 -13.38
C TYR A 6 5.40 -2.61 -12.09
N ASN A 7 5.78 -3.35 -11.05
CA ASN A 7 6.35 -2.79 -9.82
C ASN A 7 7.56 -1.90 -10.11
N LYS A 8 8.53 -2.37 -10.92
CA LYS A 8 9.67 -1.56 -11.38
C LYS A 8 9.26 -0.36 -12.23
N ILE A 9 8.24 -0.50 -13.06
CA ILE A 9 7.75 0.60 -13.91
C ILE A 9 7.17 1.72 -13.05
N PHE A 10 6.41 1.38 -12.01
CA PHE A 10 5.78 2.35 -11.10
C PHE A 10 6.74 2.86 -10.02
N SER A 11 7.91 2.26 -9.86
CA SER A 11 8.95 2.69 -8.92
C SER A 11 9.93 3.67 -9.54
N CYS A 12 10.40 4.66 -8.77
CA CYS A 12 11.41 5.60 -9.24
C CYS A 12 12.69 4.86 -9.67
N PRO A 13 13.28 5.14 -10.84
CA PRO A 13 14.45 4.40 -11.32
C PRO A 13 15.73 4.74 -10.53
N LYS A 14 15.69 5.79 -9.70
CA LYS A 14 16.85 6.24 -8.90
C LYS A 14 16.84 5.70 -7.48
N CYS A 15 15.69 5.70 -6.80
CA CYS A 15 15.59 5.22 -5.42
C CYS A 15 14.70 3.99 -5.21
N GLY A 16 14.02 3.50 -6.24
CA GLY A 16 13.07 2.39 -6.11
C GLY A 16 11.77 2.76 -5.37
N VAL A 17 11.62 3.97 -4.85
CA VAL A 17 10.41 4.39 -4.14
C VAL A 17 9.31 4.77 -5.13
N SER A 18 8.08 4.32 -4.85
CA SER A 18 6.89 4.67 -5.61
C SER A 18 6.49 6.13 -5.33
N GLY A 19 6.40 6.93 -6.39
CA GLY A 19 6.08 8.36 -6.31
C GLY A 19 4.58 8.64 -6.49
N ASN A 20 4.16 9.85 -6.14
CA ASN A 20 2.79 10.31 -6.34
C ASN A 20 2.40 10.31 -7.83
N ILE A 21 1.31 9.66 -8.19
CA ILE A 21 0.70 9.75 -9.52
C ILE A 21 -0.32 10.88 -9.50
N TYR A 22 -0.04 11.95 -10.25
CA TYR A 22 -0.92 13.11 -10.33
C TYR A 22 -1.66 13.23 -11.65
N LEU A 23 -1.31 12.42 -12.66
CA LEU A 23 -2.04 12.37 -13.92
C LEU A 23 -2.12 10.95 -14.45
N VAL A 24 -3.33 10.52 -14.78
CA VAL A 24 -3.60 9.25 -15.49
C VAL A 24 -4.54 9.56 -16.65
N LYS A 25 -4.06 9.35 -17.88
CA LYS A 25 -4.81 9.64 -19.11
C LYS A 25 -4.91 8.39 -19.98
N VAL A 26 -6.12 8.01 -20.36
CA VAL A 26 -6.33 6.97 -21.39
C VAL A 26 -6.23 7.63 -22.78
N SER A 27 -5.45 7.04 -23.68
CA SER A 27 -5.23 7.56 -25.04
C SER A 27 -5.15 6.40 -26.04
N GLY A 28 -6.31 5.94 -26.51
CA GLY A 28 -6.41 4.73 -27.34
C GLY A 28 -6.06 3.49 -26.50
N ASN A 29 -5.18 2.63 -27.01
CA ASN A 29 -4.81 1.36 -26.34
C ASN A 29 -3.70 1.50 -25.27
N LYS A 30 -3.43 2.72 -24.79
CA LYS A 30 -2.38 3.01 -23.80
C LYS A 30 -2.86 3.98 -22.74
N ILE A 31 -2.30 3.85 -21.55
CA ILE A 31 -2.47 4.76 -20.42
C ILE A 31 -1.18 5.56 -20.25
N VAL A 32 -1.29 6.88 -20.26
CA VAL A 32 -0.20 7.82 -20.00
C VAL A 32 -0.27 8.25 -18.55
N MET A 33 0.81 8.03 -17.82
CA MET A 33 0.91 8.38 -16.41
C MET A 33 2.00 9.41 -16.18
N LYS A 34 1.73 10.39 -15.32
CA LYS A 34 2.76 11.27 -14.77
C LYS A 34 2.88 11.04 -13.28
N GLN A 35 4.11 10.77 -12.87
CA GLN A 35 4.47 10.46 -11.50
C GLN A 35 5.53 11.43 -11.01
N ARG A 36 5.48 11.80 -9.73
CA ARG A 36 6.49 12.61 -9.05
C ARG A 36 7.06 11.85 -7.86
N CYS A 37 8.35 11.54 -7.94
CA CYS A 37 9.13 11.05 -6.82
C CYS A 37 9.43 12.24 -5.87
N PRO A 38 9.32 12.04 -4.54
CA PRO A 38 9.61 13.11 -3.57
C PRO A 38 11.05 13.61 -3.64
N THR A 39 12.01 12.73 -3.95
CA THR A 39 13.44 13.03 -3.93
C THR A 39 14.02 13.32 -5.32
N HIS A 40 13.45 12.72 -6.38
CA HIS A 40 14.04 12.75 -7.72
C HIS A 40 13.22 13.51 -8.77
N GLY A 41 12.06 14.05 -8.40
CA GLY A 41 11.23 14.86 -9.28
C GLY A 41 10.26 14.06 -10.16
N GLY A 42 9.78 14.71 -11.23
CA GLY A 42 8.71 14.20 -12.10
C GLY A 42 9.21 13.33 -13.25
N ARG A 43 8.41 12.32 -13.61
CA ARG A 43 8.57 11.51 -14.83
C ARG A 43 7.22 11.19 -15.46
N SER A 44 7.24 10.81 -16.72
CA SER A 44 6.08 10.30 -17.44
C SER A 44 6.41 8.97 -18.09
N PHE A 45 5.49 8.02 -18.03
CA PHE A 45 5.61 6.72 -18.68
C PHE A 45 4.26 6.27 -19.21
N THR A 46 4.27 5.25 -20.06
CA THR A 46 3.07 4.70 -20.68
C THR A 46 2.99 3.20 -20.48
N VAL A 47 1.80 2.72 -20.15
CA VAL A 47 1.50 1.29 -19.98
C VAL A 47 0.33 0.87 -20.89
N PRO A 48 0.27 -0.39 -21.33
CA PRO A 48 -0.77 -0.86 -22.24
C PRO A 48 -2.10 -1.03 -21.51
N LEU A 49 -3.19 -0.50 -22.08
CA LEU A 49 -4.53 -0.58 -21.48
C LEU A 49 -5.03 -2.02 -21.32
N LYS A 50 -4.63 -2.93 -22.22
CA LYS A 50 -5.02 -4.34 -22.18
C LYS A 50 -4.54 -5.11 -20.94
N GLU A 51 -3.47 -4.64 -20.31
CA GLU A 51 -2.86 -5.28 -19.14
C GLU A 51 -3.20 -4.52 -17.85
N LYS A 52 -4.21 -3.63 -17.89
CA LYS A 52 -4.59 -2.73 -16.80
C LYS A 52 -4.82 -3.44 -15.48
N ASP A 53 -5.53 -4.56 -15.51
CA ASP A 53 -5.88 -5.31 -14.30
C ASP A 53 -4.64 -5.82 -13.55
N SER A 54 -3.50 -5.99 -14.24
CA SER A 54 -2.23 -6.37 -13.61
C SER A 54 -1.56 -5.25 -12.82
N TYR A 55 -1.94 -3.98 -13.02
CA TYR A 55 -1.28 -2.83 -12.38
C TYR A 55 -2.24 -1.77 -11.82
N ILE A 56 -3.55 -2.02 -11.85
CA ILE A 56 -4.57 -1.07 -11.36
C ILE A 56 -4.40 -0.76 -9.87
N HIS A 57 -4.05 -1.76 -9.06
CA HIS A 57 -3.69 -1.61 -7.65
C HIS A 57 -2.50 -0.65 -7.46
N LEU A 58 -1.47 -0.74 -8.31
CA LEU A 58 -0.33 0.19 -8.25
C LEU A 58 -0.75 1.63 -8.55
N ILE A 59 -1.77 1.84 -9.39
CA ILE A 59 -2.33 3.19 -9.61
C ILE A 59 -3.00 3.68 -8.33
N GLN A 60 -3.87 2.85 -7.73
CA GLN A 60 -4.58 3.19 -6.49
C GLN A 60 -3.61 3.60 -5.37
N GLU A 61 -2.60 2.77 -5.09
CA GLU A 61 -1.60 3.01 -4.04
C GLU A 61 -0.74 4.26 -4.26
N ASN A 62 -0.58 4.71 -5.51
CA ASN A 62 0.29 5.83 -5.85
C ASN A 62 -0.45 7.14 -6.12
N VAL A 63 -1.74 7.10 -6.47
CA VAL A 63 -2.58 8.30 -6.62
C VAL A 63 -2.74 9.00 -5.27
N PHE A 64 -2.96 8.23 -4.21
CA PHE A 64 -3.17 8.73 -2.84
C PHE A 64 -1.86 8.83 -2.05
N ARG A 65 -0.79 9.32 -2.68
CA ARG A 65 0.49 9.59 -1.99
C ARG A 65 0.86 11.06 -1.99
N CYS A 66 1.51 11.51 -0.93
CA CYS A 66 2.08 12.85 -0.87
C CYS A 66 3.32 12.96 -1.76
N TYR A 67 3.35 13.95 -2.66
CA TYR A 67 4.53 14.20 -3.49
C TYR A 67 5.73 14.77 -2.72
N LYS A 68 5.56 15.20 -1.45
CA LYS A 68 6.63 15.75 -0.61
C LYS A 68 7.32 14.67 0.24
N CYS A 69 6.55 13.88 0.99
CA CYS A 69 7.09 12.84 1.89
C CYS A 69 6.88 11.40 1.42
N GLY A 70 6.07 11.16 0.39
CA GLY A 70 5.77 9.81 -0.10
C GLY A 70 4.77 9.01 0.74
N GLN A 71 4.33 9.55 1.88
CA GLN A 71 3.31 8.92 2.74
C GLN A 71 1.93 8.91 2.08
N GLU A 72 1.06 8.02 2.55
CA GLU A 72 -0.34 7.99 2.13
C GLU A 72 -1.05 9.32 2.45
N ALA A 73 -1.91 9.74 1.55
CA ALA A 73 -2.67 10.96 1.62
C ALA A 73 -4.15 10.61 1.64
N GLU A 74 -4.90 11.21 2.56
CA GLU A 74 -6.34 11.06 2.60
C GLU A 74 -6.98 11.64 1.34
N GLN A 75 -7.96 10.90 0.83
CA GLN A 75 -8.82 11.39 -0.22
C GLN A 75 -9.75 12.46 0.35
N GLY A 76 -9.58 13.70 -0.11
CA GLY A 76 -10.50 14.79 0.21
C GLY A 76 -11.59 14.91 -0.85
N PHE A 77 -11.78 16.13 -1.37
CA PHE A 77 -12.83 16.43 -2.34
C PHE A 77 -12.52 15.87 -3.73
N MET A 78 -13.51 15.17 -4.31
CA MET A 78 -13.46 14.70 -5.70
C MET A 78 -14.56 15.39 -6.52
N LYS A 79 -14.20 15.87 -7.72
CA LYS A 79 -15.15 16.35 -8.72
C LYS A 79 -14.91 15.71 -10.07
N VAL A 80 -16.00 15.45 -10.80
CA VAL A 80 -15.94 15.01 -12.19
C VAL A 80 -16.00 16.23 -13.11
N SER A 81 -15.13 16.28 -14.12
CA SER A 81 -15.06 17.33 -15.12
C SER A 81 -14.81 16.71 -16.49
N GLY A 82 -15.90 16.41 -17.20
CA GLY A 82 -15.86 15.66 -18.46
C GLY A 82 -15.28 14.25 -18.24
N PRO A 83 -14.24 13.82 -18.98
CA PRO A 83 -13.64 12.50 -18.83
C PRO A 83 -12.66 12.40 -17.64
N TRP A 84 -12.60 13.42 -16.78
CA TRP A 84 -11.62 13.53 -15.71
C TRP A 84 -12.28 13.51 -14.33
N SER A 85 -11.75 12.70 -13.44
CA SER A 85 -11.93 12.79 -11.99
C SER A 85 -10.77 13.61 -11.42
N LEU A 86 -11.10 14.79 -10.90
CA LEU A 86 -10.18 15.70 -10.24
C LEU A 86 -10.27 15.47 -8.73
N ILE A 87 -9.21 14.90 -8.18
CA ILE A 87 -9.13 14.51 -6.77
C ILE A 87 -8.26 15.55 -6.08
N LYS A 88 -8.70 16.02 -4.91
CA LYS A 88 -7.85 16.77 -4.00
C LYS A 88 -7.55 15.88 -2.81
N SER A 89 -6.32 15.40 -2.72
CA SER A 89 -5.87 14.70 -1.53
C SER A 89 -5.22 15.64 -0.52
N SER A 90 -5.15 15.22 0.73
CA SER A 90 -4.46 15.90 1.81
C SER A 90 -3.53 14.96 2.56
N CYS A 91 -2.33 15.42 2.85
CA CYS A 91 -1.35 14.72 3.68
C CYS A 91 -1.43 15.26 5.10
N GLN A 92 -1.39 14.39 6.12
CA GLN A 92 -1.44 14.78 7.53
C GLN A 92 -0.32 15.77 7.91
N THR A 93 0.86 15.64 7.31
CA THR A 93 2.02 16.50 7.61
C THR A 93 2.07 17.77 6.75
N HIS A 94 1.53 17.73 5.52
CA HIS A 94 1.74 18.79 4.52
C HIS A 94 0.46 19.50 4.08
N GLY A 95 -0.69 19.10 4.61
CA GLY A 95 -2.00 19.61 4.21
C GLY A 95 -2.37 19.22 2.79
N ALA A 96 -3.12 20.10 2.11
CA ALA A 96 -3.58 19.87 0.75
C ALA A 96 -2.42 19.63 -0.22
N ILE A 97 -2.48 18.53 -0.98
CA ILE A 97 -1.51 18.21 -2.01
C ILE A 97 -2.03 18.60 -3.41
N VAL A 98 -1.24 18.30 -4.45
CA VAL A 98 -1.58 18.63 -5.83
C VAL A 98 -2.87 17.92 -6.24
N THR A 99 -3.73 18.61 -6.98
CA THR A 99 -4.93 18.02 -7.57
C THR A 99 -4.52 16.89 -8.53
N GLN A 100 -4.89 15.65 -8.22
CA GLN A 100 -4.69 14.52 -9.12
C GLN A 100 -5.77 14.51 -10.19
N LYS A 101 -5.34 14.31 -11.43
CA LYS A 101 -6.21 14.30 -12.62
C LYS A 101 -6.22 12.91 -13.22
N ILE A 102 -7.22 12.13 -12.85
CA ILE A 102 -7.35 10.72 -13.21
C ILE A 102 -8.48 10.58 -14.23
N TRP A 103 -8.31 9.78 -15.26
CA TRP A 103 -9.40 9.49 -16.19
C TRP A 103 -10.55 8.81 -15.44
N SER A 104 -11.79 9.26 -15.63
CA SER A 104 -12.91 8.85 -14.77
C SER A 104 -13.16 7.35 -14.78
N SER A 105 -12.98 6.67 -15.91
CA SER A 105 -13.07 5.21 -15.99
C SER A 105 -12.07 4.53 -15.05
N ILE A 106 -10.80 4.93 -15.09
CA ILE A 106 -9.75 4.37 -14.21
C ILE A 106 -10.04 4.71 -12.75
N TYR A 107 -10.52 5.93 -12.48
CA TYR A 107 -10.87 6.35 -11.12
C TYR A 107 -11.99 5.49 -10.52
N ASN A 108 -13.03 5.20 -11.30
CA ASN A 108 -14.13 4.35 -10.85
C ASN A 108 -13.65 2.95 -10.49
N GLU A 109 -12.69 2.41 -11.24
CA GLU A 109 -12.10 1.10 -10.98
C GLU A 109 -11.32 1.09 -9.67
N ILE A 110 -10.34 2.00 -9.50
CA ILE A 110 -9.57 2.09 -8.24
C ILE A 110 -10.44 2.42 -7.02
N SER A 111 -11.56 3.12 -7.22
CA SER A 111 -12.50 3.45 -6.14
C SER A 111 -13.40 2.27 -5.77
N SER A 112 -13.71 1.40 -6.74
CA SER A 112 -14.52 0.21 -6.52
C SER A 112 -13.72 -0.94 -5.92
N GLU A 113 -12.43 -1.05 -6.25
CA GLU A 113 -11.51 -2.05 -5.67
C GLU A 113 -11.13 -1.74 -4.22
N GLY A 114 -11.37 -0.51 -3.72
CA GLY A 114 -11.23 -0.16 -2.31
C GLY A 114 -12.20 -0.88 -1.35
N ALA A 115 -13.17 -1.63 -1.87
CA ALA A 115 -14.10 -2.44 -1.07
C ALA A 115 -13.71 -3.94 -1.01
N ALA A 116 -12.75 -4.40 -1.80
CA ALA A 116 -12.33 -5.79 -1.83
C ALA A 116 -10.81 -5.87 -1.85
N THR A 117 -10.22 -5.83 -0.66
CA THR A 117 -8.83 -6.17 -0.40
C THR A 117 -8.45 -7.47 -1.15
N PRO A 118 -7.53 -7.46 -2.12
CA PRO A 118 -6.72 -8.64 -2.33
C PRO A 118 -5.78 -8.71 -1.13
N GLN A 119 -6.13 -9.54 -0.16
CA GLN A 119 -5.14 -10.08 0.76
C GLN A 119 -4.07 -10.75 -0.10
N LEU A 120 -2.99 -10.03 -0.39
CA LEU A 120 -1.71 -10.68 -0.63
C LEU A 120 -1.30 -11.29 0.70
N THR A 121 -1.63 -12.56 0.79
CA THR A 121 -0.97 -13.60 1.56
C THR A 121 0.52 -13.30 1.68
N GLN A 122 0.89 -12.56 2.72
CA GLN A 122 2.20 -12.65 3.32
C GLN A 122 2.29 -14.08 3.84
N SER A 123 3.31 -14.79 3.36
CA SER A 123 3.54 -16.22 3.49
C SER A 123 3.12 -16.80 4.86
N GLN A 124 2.25 -17.81 4.81
CA GLN A 124 2.03 -18.77 5.90
C GLN A 124 3.37 -19.28 6.46
N PRO A 125 3.41 -19.57 7.77
CA PRO A 125 3.11 -20.93 8.22
C PRO A 125 1.85 -20.91 9.08
N SER A 126 0.74 -21.41 8.55
CA SER A 126 0.25 -22.77 8.80
C SER A 126 -0.32 -22.92 10.21
N GLN A 127 -1.65 -22.71 10.28
CA GLN A 127 -2.65 -23.18 11.26
C GLN A 127 -2.27 -23.12 12.74
N ILE A 128 -3.10 -22.59 13.62
CA ILE A 128 -3.94 -23.43 14.48
C ILE A 128 -5.18 -22.64 14.95
N LYS A 129 -6.28 -23.38 14.95
CA LYS A 129 -7.60 -23.15 15.51
C LYS A 129 -7.65 -22.27 16.78
N THR A 130 -8.68 -21.43 16.81
CA THR A 130 -9.37 -20.91 17.99
C THR A 130 -9.55 -21.94 19.11
N VAL A 131 -9.10 -21.61 20.34
CA VAL A 131 -9.78 -21.60 21.67
C VAL A 131 -8.71 -21.64 22.80
N PRO A 132 -9.04 -21.33 24.07
CA PRO A 132 -9.48 -20.08 24.70
C PRO A 132 -8.38 -19.52 25.65
N SER A 133 -8.61 -18.36 26.27
CA SER A 133 -7.76 -17.70 27.27
C SER A 133 -6.93 -18.64 28.16
N GLU A 134 -5.61 -18.65 27.99
CA GLU A 134 -4.67 -19.03 29.05
C GLU A 134 -3.97 -17.77 29.53
N GLU A 135 -4.21 -17.46 30.80
CA GLU A 135 -3.53 -16.45 31.58
C GLU A 135 -2.02 -16.73 31.51
N LEU A 136 -1.30 -15.94 30.72
CA LEU A 136 0.17 -16.00 30.63
C LEU A 136 0.75 -15.67 32.00
N LYS A 137 1.15 -16.70 32.75
CA LYS A 137 1.88 -16.53 34.01
C LYS A 137 3.32 -16.15 33.68
N PHE A 138 3.79 -15.02 34.21
CA PHE A 138 5.17 -14.56 34.04
C PHE A 138 6.05 -15.12 35.16
N CYS A 139 7.32 -15.39 34.84
CA CYS A 139 8.28 -15.84 35.85
C CYS A 139 8.54 -14.74 36.89
N PRO A 140 8.40 -15.01 38.20
CA PRO A 140 8.63 -13.98 39.22
C PRO A 140 10.10 -13.57 39.36
N SER A 141 11.06 -14.38 38.87
CA SER A 141 12.50 -14.06 38.95
C SER A 141 13.03 -13.28 37.75
N CYS A 142 12.50 -13.49 36.53
CA CYS A 142 13.02 -12.83 35.32
C CYS A 142 11.98 -12.09 34.49
N GLY A 143 10.69 -12.23 34.78
CA GLY A 143 9.59 -11.60 34.05
C GLY A 143 9.27 -12.23 32.70
N ASP A 144 9.93 -13.34 32.34
CA ASP A 144 9.71 -14.00 31.05
C ASP A 144 8.41 -14.82 31.06
N PRO A 145 7.61 -14.84 29.97
CA PRO A 145 6.35 -15.55 29.93
C PRO A 145 6.57 -17.07 30.02
N LEU A 146 5.90 -17.72 30.97
CA LEU A 146 6.01 -19.16 31.18
C LEU A 146 5.05 -19.88 30.24
N THR A 147 5.58 -20.63 29.28
CA THR A 147 4.79 -21.33 28.26
C THR A 147 4.57 -22.82 28.57
N GLY A 148 4.65 -23.25 29.83
CA GLY A 148 4.44 -24.67 30.15
C GLY A 148 4.43 -25.05 31.63
N VAL A 149 3.75 -26.15 31.92
CA VAL A 149 3.67 -26.87 33.22
C VAL A 149 4.99 -27.58 33.56
N GLY A 150 6.04 -26.81 33.83
CA GLY A 150 7.33 -27.30 34.32
C GLY A 150 7.69 -26.68 35.66
N SER A 151 8.42 -27.42 36.52
CA SER A 151 8.86 -26.92 37.84
C SER A 151 10.01 -25.90 37.79
N PHE A 152 10.48 -25.52 36.59
CA PHE A 152 11.60 -24.59 36.39
C PHE A 152 11.37 -23.71 35.16
N CYS A 153 11.83 -22.46 35.23
CA CYS A 153 11.80 -21.52 34.11
C CYS A 153 12.86 -21.90 33.07
N GLY A 154 12.46 -22.06 31.81
CA GLY A 154 13.38 -22.39 30.71
C GLY A 154 14.37 -21.28 30.37
N THR A 155 14.07 -20.02 30.74
CA THR A 155 14.88 -18.85 30.37
C THR A 155 15.96 -18.54 31.41
N CYS A 156 15.61 -18.53 32.70
CA CYS A 156 16.56 -18.19 33.77
C CYS A 156 16.96 -19.38 34.66
N GLY A 157 16.31 -20.53 34.51
CA GLY A 157 16.58 -21.73 35.32
C GLY A 157 16.00 -21.69 36.74
N SER A 158 15.31 -20.62 37.13
CA SER A 158 14.69 -20.51 38.47
C SER A 158 13.61 -21.55 38.66
N LYS A 159 13.57 -22.20 39.83
CA LYS A 159 12.46 -23.08 40.23
C LYS A 159 11.17 -22.27 40.28
N LEU A 160 10.14 -22.77 39.58
CA LEU A 160 8.79 -22.25 39.62
C LEU A 160 8.07 -23.06 40.70
N ASP A 161 7.61 -22.37 41.74
CA ASP A 161 6.86 -22.94 42.85
C ASP A 161 5.35 -22.72 42.63
#